data_AF-A0A9X1M9M2-F1
#
_entry.id   AF-A0A9X1M9M2-F1
#
_cell.length_a   1.000
_cell.length_b   1.000
_cell.length_c   1.000
_cell.angle_alpha   90.00
_cell.angle_beta   90.00
_cell.angle_gamma   90.00
#
_symmetry.space_group_name_H-M   'P 1'
#
loop_
_entity.id
_entity.type
_entity.pdbx_description
1 polymer ?
#
loop_
_entity_poly.entity_id
_entity_poly.type
_entity_poly.pdbx_seq_one_letter_code
_entity_poly.pdbx_strand_id
1 'polypeptide(L)'
;MRSVLLVWDTGRPDAWASGYGPAVAAVAATGESSWRCPPAQNLQAPAAPGDEVWLFAAGSTAGGGLLGHGFVPGEADATGGPAAGSAGAGQIRFDLLLPLGEHLPVADLRTAVPEVGWGALRTGGTVPPAGLPPLRRAWSVHLASLDLAHTDPLAPLPGTTDPRVRSARPVNRYEHDAAARRVCLAFHGGSCAACGIVPRERYGPGAEHVLQIHHLLPGADLSDGYELDPVSDLVPLCPTCHAVAHTRVPVPYTPAEVRRMLAGGQDTGGFAPPAAGPVPGSVVNAHQQQSLEDAAKLRGLR
;
A
#
# COMPACT_ATOMS: atom_id res chain seq x y z
N MET A 1 -9.61 -14.76 -6.42
CA MET A 1 -10.00 -13.40 -6.05
C MET A 1 -10.86 -12.84 -7.16
N ARG A 2 -12.13 -12.58 -6.88
CA ARG A 2 -13.01 -11.81 -7.75
C ARG A 2 -12.94 -10.35 -7.34
N SER A 3 -13.28 -9.44 -8.24
CA SER A 3 -13.40 -8.02 -7.93
C SER A 3 -14.87 -7.63 -7.95
N VAL A 4 -15.38 -7.26 -6.78
CA VAL A 4 -16.79 -7.02 -6.51
C VAL A 4 -17.04 -5.51 -6.42
N LEU A 5 -18.11 -5.05 -7.05
CA LEU A 5 -18.62 -3.69 -6.91
C LEU A 5 -19.66 -3.67 -5.79
N LEU A 6 -19.36 -2.91 -4.74
CA LEU A 6 -20.30 -2.60 -3.69
C LEU A 6 -20.96 -1.25 -4.01
N VAL A 7 -22.27 -1.24 -4.17
CA VAL A 7 -23.02 -0.02 -4.50
C VAL A 7 -23.65 0.55 -3.22
N TRP A 8 -23.35 1.81 -2.92
CA TRP A 8 -23.93 2.55 -1.82
C TRP A 8 -24.79 3.71 -2.35
N ASP A 9 -26.05 3.78 -1.90
CA ASP A 9 -26.94 4.92 -2.16
C ASP A 9 -26.61 6.07 -1.18
N THR A 10 -26.08 7.18 -1.69
CA THR A 10 -25.69 8.33 -0.85
C THR A 10 -26.88 9.02 -0.18
N GLY A 11 -28.10 8.77 -0.64
CA GLY A 11 -29.34 9.17 0.04
C GLY A 11 -29.65 8.36 1.31
N ARG A 12 -28.90 7.30 1.59
CA ARG A 12 -29.03 6.43 2.77
C ARG A 12 -27.78 6.50 3.65
N PRO A 13 -27.62 7.55 4.46
CA PRO A 13 -26.44 7.71 5.32
C PRO A 13 -26.40 6.72 6.49
N ASP A 14 -27.54 6.14 6.88
CA ASP A 14 -27.70 5.08 7.89
C ASP A 14 -26.94 3.78 7.53
N ALA A 15 -26.53 3.67 6.27
CA ALA A 15 -25.56 2.73 5.76
C ALA A 15 -24.26 2.61 6.57
N TRP A 16 -23.86 3.70 7.22
CA TRP A 16 -22.63 3.82 7.98
C TRP A 16 -22.98 4.14 9.43
N ALA A 17 -22.75 3.19 10.34
CA ALA A 17 -23.19 3.30 11.74
C ALA A 17 -22.72 4.59 12.44
N SER A 18 -21.50 5.05 12.13
CA SER A 18 -20.92 6.30 12.62
C SER A 18 -20.92 7.42 11.57
N GLY A 19 -21.58 7.23 10.43
CA GLY A 19 -21.49 8.08 9.25
C GLY A 19 -20.26 7.79 8.38
N TYR A 20 -20.34 8.20 7.11
CA TYR A 20 -19.29 7.96 6.11
C TYR A 20 -18.01 8.77 6.39
N GLY A 21 -18.14 10.05 6.77
CA GLY A 21 -17.00 10.91 7.06
C GLY A 21 -16.06 10.36 8.15
N PRO A 22 -16.58 9.90 9.29
CA PRO A 22 -15.75 9.22 10.30
C PRO A 22 -15.09 7.93 9.81
N ALA A 23 -15.71 7.18 8.88
CA ALA A 23 -15.08 6.01 8.27
C ALA A 23 -13.90 6.41 7.36
N VAL A 24 -14.06 7.48 6.56
CA VAL A 24 -12.97 8.07 5.77
C VAL A 24 -11.82 8.50 6.68
N ALA A 25 -12.12 9.21 7.77
CA ALA A 25 -11.12 9.65 8.74
C ALA A 25 -10.41 8.47 9.42
N ALA A 26 -11.14 7.39 9.73
CA ALA A 26 -10.56 6.19 10.30
C ALA A 26 -9.57 5.51 9.34
N VAL A 27 -9.93 5.35 8.06
CA VAL A 27 -9.01 4.80 7.04
C VAL A 27 -7.79 5.70 6.88
N ALA A 28 -7.97 7.02 6.80
CA ALA A 28 -6.86 7.96 6.68
C ALA A 28 -5.92 7.93 7.90
N ALA A 29 -6.45 7.71 9.10
CA ALA A 29 -5.67 7.69 10.34
C ALA A 29 -4.95 6.35 10.59
N THR A 30 -5.57 5.23 10.20
CA THR A 30 -5.12 3.88 10.57
C THR A 30 -4.63 3.05 9.39
N GLY A 31 -4.78 3.56 8.17
CA GLY A 31 -4.50 2.85 6.92
C GLY A 31 -5.63 1.91 6.47
N GLU A 32 -6.57 1.57 7.36
CA GLU A 32 -7.67 0.67 7.04
C GLU A 32 -8.79 0.68 8.08
N SER A 33 -10.04 0.47 7.64
CA SER A 33 -11.20 0.44 8.52
C SER A 33 -12.09 -0.76 8.21
N SER A 34 -12.53 -1.44 9.26
CA SER A 34 -13.51 -2.52 9.17
C SER A 34 -14.91 -1.93 9.09
N TRP A 35 -15.64 -2.32 8.06
CA TRP A 35 -17.04 -2.00 7.87
C TRP A 35 -17.86 -3.27 7.75
N ARG A 36 -19.01 -3.30 8.42
CA ARG A 36 -19.97 -4.38 8.31
C ARG A 36 -21.10 -3.93 7.40
N CYS A 37 -21.25 -4.62 6.28
CA CYS A 37 -22.32 -4.32 5.33
C CYS A 37 -23.69 -4.54 5.98
N PRO A 38 -24.54 -3.50 6.08
CA PRO A 38 -25.90 -3.66 6.56
C PRO A 38 -26.72 -4.55 5.62
N PRO A 39 -27.67 -5.35 6.15
CA PRO A 39 -28.50 -6.25 5.34
C PRO A 39 -29.29 -5.54 4.22
N ALA A 40 -29.56 -4.24 4.37
CA ALA A 40 -30.32 -3.40 3.43
C ALA A 40 -29.47 -2.84 2.26
N GLN A 41 -28.15 -3.00 2.30
CA GLN A 41 -27.27 -2.66 1.17
C GLN A 41 -27.09 -3.91 0.31
N ASN A 42 -27.78 -3.93 -0.82
CA ASN A 42 -27.88 -5.05 -1.76
C ASN A 42 -26.52 -5.50 -2.32
N LEU A 43 -25.73 -6.24 -1.54
CA LEU A 43 -24.70 -7.15 -2.03
C LEU A 43 -25.39 -8.31 -2.74
N GLN A 44 -25.63 -8.18 -4.05
CA GLN A 44 -26.23 -9.26 -4.84
C GLN A 44 -25.25 -10.40 -5.18
N ALA A 45 -23.98 -10.29 -4.76
CA ALA A 45 -23.07 -11.41 -4.65
C ALA A 45 -22.54 -11.46 -3.21
N PRO A 46 -22.60 -12.60 -2.50
CA PRO A 46 -21.89 -12.74 -1.24
C PRO A 46 -20.39 -12.63 -1.57
N ALA A 47 -19.82 -11.48 -1.22
CA ALA A 47 -18.40 -11.25 -1.31
C ALA A 47 -17.73 -12.36 -0.47
N ALA A 48 -16.88 -13.14 -1.10
CA ALA A 48 -16.24 -14.29 -0.47
C ALA A 48 -14.93 -13.83 0.18
N PRO A 49 -14.45 -14.52 1.22
CA PRO A 49 -13.12 -14.28 1.77
C PRO A 49 -12.05 -14.19 0.66
N GLY A 50 -11.26 -13.12 0.67
CA GLY A 50 -10.25 -12.85 -0.35
C GLY A 50 -10.76 -12.25 -1.66
N ASP A 51 -12.02 -11.80 -1.74
CA ASP A 51 -12.50 -10.95 -2.83
C ASP A 51 -12.03 -9.50 -2.64
N GLU A 52 -11.65 -8.86 -3.74
CA GLU A 52 -11.37 -7.43 -3.81
C GLU A 52 -12.70 -6.67 -3.91
N VAL A 53 -12.80 -5.54 -3.21
CA VAL A 53 -14.02 -4.74 -3.13
C VAL A 53 -13.74 -3.32 -3.64
N TRP A 54 -14.64 -2.84 -4.49
CA TRP A 54 -14.66 -1.49 -5.02
C TRP A 54 -15.96 -0.81 -4.58
N LEU A 55 -15.86 0.29 -3.82
CA LEU A 55 -17.02 1.05 -3.36
C LEU A 55 -17.47 2.04 -4.43
N PHE A 56 -18.71 1.93 -4.87
CA PHE A 56 -19.34 2.81 -5.85
C PHE A 56 -20.51 3.55 -5.19
N ALA A 57 -20.48 4.88 -5.23
CA ALA A 57 -21.62 5.70 -4.83
C ALA A 57 -22.62 5.90 -5.97
N ALA A 58 -23.87 5.55 -5.72
CA ALA A 58 -25.03 5.90 -6.55
C ALA A 58 -25.84 6.99 -5.83
N GLY A 59 -26.25 8.08 -6.48
CA GLY A 59 -27.14 9.08 -5.86
C GLY A 59 -26.90 10.54 -6.25
N SER A 60 -27.95 11.38 -6.15
CA SER A 60 -28.38 12.29 -7.23
C SER A 60 -28.07 13.78 -7.10
N THR A 61 -26.94 14.19 -6.51
CA THR A 61 -26.54 15.62 -6.49
C THR A 61 -25.08 15.89 -6.83
N ALA A 62 -24.16 14.98 -6.51
CA ALA A 62 -22.73 15.12 -6.81
C ALA A 62 -22.27 14.34 -8.06
N GLY A 63 -23.16 13.55 -8.67
CA GLY A 63 -22.77 12.51 -9.63
C GLY A 63 -22.32 11.24 -8.90
N GLY A 64 -22.52 10.08 -9.54
CA GLY A 64 -22.05 8.79 -9.01
C GLY A 64 -20.60 8.53 -9.41
N GLY A 65 -19.94 7.62 -8.70
CA GLY A 65 -18.55 7.28 -8.98
C GLY A 65 -17.90 6.37 -7.97
N LEU A 66 -16.63 6.06 -8.21
CA LEU A 66 -15.83 5.19 -7.34
C LEU A 66 -15.30 5.99 -6.15
N LEU A 67 -15.53 5.49 -4.94
CA LEU A 67 -15.16 6.16 -3.69
C LEU A 67 -14.09 5.43 -2.89
N GLY A 68 -13.83 4.17 -3.19
CA GLY A 68 -12.89 3.44 -2.35
C GLY A 68 -12.56 2.05 -2.83
N HIS A 69 -11.57 1.49 -2.16
CA HIS A 69 -11.02 0.17 -2.39
C HIS A 69 -10.89 -0.56 -1.06
N GLY A 70 -11.02 -1.89 -1.12
CA GLY A 70 -10.92 -2.76 0.03
C GLY A 70 -10.93 -4.23 -0.36
N PHE A 71 -11.12 -5.08 0.64
CA PHE A 71 -11.15 -6.53 0.47
C PHE A 71 -12.02 -7.18 1.54
N VAL A 72 -12.51 -8.38 1.24
CA VAL A 72 -13.11 -9.25 2.24
C VAL A 72 -11.99 -10.02 2.94
N PRO A 73 -11.86 -9.92 4.27
CA PRO A 73 -10.80 -10.63 5.00
C PRO A 73 -10.83 -12.15 4.75
N GLY A 74 -9.65 -12.75 4.55
CA GLY A 74 -9.49 -14.21 4.53
C GLY A 74 -9.52 -14.82 5.94
N GLU A 75 -9.74 -16.14 6.06
CA GLU A 75 -9.63 -16.84 7.36
C GLU A 75 -8.24 -16.71 8.01
N ALA A 76 -7.19 -16.53 7.19
CA ALA A 76 -5.80 -16.36 7.66
C ALA A 76 -5.45 -14.92 8.11
N ASP A 77 -6.29 -13.93 7.81
CA ASP A 77 -6.05 -12.51 8.15
C ASP A 77 -6.60 -12.12 9.55
N ALA A 78 -7.12 -13.11 10.30
CA ALA A 78 -7.74 -12.93 11.61
C ALA A 78 -6.75 -12.91 12.79
N THR A 79 -5.54 -12.38 12.60
CA THR A 79 -4.55 -12.24 13.68
C THR A 79 -4.61 -10.83 14.28
N GLY A 80 -5.12 -10.73 15.53
CA GLY A 80 -4.76 -9.63 16.43
C GLY A 80 -5.85 -8.72 17.02
N GLY A 81 -7.07 -9.21 17.29
CA GLY A 81 -8.07 -8.47 18.08
C GLY A 81 -8.95 -9.40 18.91
N PRO A 82 -9.53 -8.93 20.05
CA PRO A 82 -10.23 -9.80 20.98
C PRO A 82 -11.36 -10.54 20.26
N ALA A 83 -11.53 -11.82 20.59
CA ALA A 83 -12.53 -12.70 20.02
C ALA A 83 -13.94 -12.11 20.14
N ALA A 84 -14.35 -11.31 19.16
CA ALA A 84 -15.69 -10.80 19.00
C ALA A 84 -16.34 -11.51 17.83
N GLY A 85 -16.79 -12.74 18.07
CA GLY A 85 -17.77 -13.49 17.28
C GLY A 85 -17.40 -13.77 15.81
N SER A 86 -17.42 -15.05 15.44
CA SER A 86 -17.43 -15.58 14.06
C SER A 86 -17.42 -14.50 12.96
N ALA A 87 -16.33 -14.38 12.20
CA ALA A 87 -16.23 -13.51 11.02
C ALA A 87 -17.52 -13.60 10.19
N GLY A 88 -18.41 -12.64 10.43
CA GLY A 88 -19.79 -12.71 9.99
C GLY A 88 -19.82 -12.37 8.51
N ALA A 89 -20.59 -13.12 7.73
CA ALA A 89 -20.89 -12.80 6.34
C ALA A 89 -21.13 -11.28 6.18
N GLY A 90 -20.33 -10.62 5.34
CA GLY A 90 -20.48 -9.19 5.03
C GLY A 90 -19.51 -8.21 5.73
N GLN A 91 -18.42 -8.67 6.37
CA GLN A 91 -17.35 -7.77 6.82
C GLN A 91 -16.40 -7.42 5.65
N ILE A 92 -16.11 -6.13 5.48
CA ILE A 92 -15.22 -5.58 4.45
C ILE A 92 -14.18 -4.71 5.15
N ARG A 93 -12.91 -4.86 4.78
CA ARG A 93 -11.84 -3.94 5.17
C ARG A 93 -11.61 -2.97 4.02
N PHE A 94 -11.87 -1.69 4.25
CA PHE A 94 -11.47 -0.65 3.32
C PHE A 94 -10.06 -0.18 3.67
N ASP A 95 -9.18 -0.18 2.68
CA ASP A 95 -7.81 0.35 2.79
C ASP A 95 -7.67 1.73 2.10
N LEU A 96 -8.71 2.17 1.39
CA LEU A 96 -8.85 3.55 0.89
C LEU A 96 -10.32 3.94 0.77
N LEU A 97 -10.69 5.10 1.35
CA LEU A 97 -11.98 5.75 1.17
C LEU A 97 -11.76 7.24 0.88
N LEU A 98 -12.42 7.76 -0.14
CA LEU A 98 -12.37 9.16 -0.54
C LEU A 98 -13.52 9.96 0.07
N PRO A 99 -13.31 11.23 0.46
CA PRO A 99 -14.38 12.14 0.80
C PRO A 99 -15.47 12.23 -0.29
N LEU A 100 -16.70 12.53 0.12
CA LEU A 100 -17.77 12.82 -0.85
C LEU A 100 -17.39 14.08 -1.65
N GLY A 101 -17.41 13.95 -2.98
CA GLY A 101 -16.98 15.00 -3.91
C GLY A 101 -15.63 14.70 -4.58
N GLU A 102 -14.84 13.77 -4.05
CA GLU A 102 -13.54 13.38 -4.61
C GLU A 102 -13.59 12.04 -5.36
N HIS A 103 -14.78 11.52 -5.64
CA HIS A 103 -14.94 10.23 -6.33
C HIS A 103 -14.41 10.27 -7.76
N LEU A 104 -13.96 9.11 -8.27
CA LEU A 104 -13.68 8.94 -9.70
C LEU A 104 -15.01 9.00 -10.46
N PRO A 105 -15.26 10.01 -11.33
CA PRO A 105 -16.55 10.23 -11.95
C PRO A 105 -17.04 9.06 -12.80
N VAL A 106 -18.35 8.79 -12.78
CA VAL A 106 -18.96 7.75 -13.61
C VAL A 106 -18.71 7.93 -15.11
N ALA A 107 -18.50 9.15 -15.59
CA ALA A 107 -18.17 9.44 -16.98
C ALA A 107 -16.81 8.83 -17.37
N ASP A 108 -15.81 8.96 -16.50
CA ASP A 108 -14.48 8.42 -16.73
C ASP A 108 -14.48 6.89 -16.60
N LEU A 109 -15.26 6.35 -15.66
CA LEU A 109 -15.48 4.90 -15.53
C LEU A 109 -16.10 4.28 -16.79
N ARG A 110 -17.08 4.95 -17.41
CA ARG A 110 -17.69 4.48 -18.68
C ARG A 110 -16.70 4.46 -19.84
N THR A 111 -15.77 5.40 -19.85
CA THR A 111 -14.71 5.45 -20.87
C THR A 111 -13.66 4.37 -20.61
N ALA A 112 -13.26 4.18 -19.35
CA ALA A 112 -12.20 3.25 -18.99
C ALA A 112 -12.65 1.78 -19.02
N VAL A 113 -13.90 1.50 -18.60
CA VAL A 113 -14.44 0.14 -18.44
C VAL A 113 -15.88 0.11 -18.98
N PRO A 114 -16.10 0.20 -20.30
CA PRO A 114 -17.42 0.27 -20.90
C PRO A 114 -18.28 -1.00 -20.71
N GLU A 115 -17.65 -2.14 -20.43
CA GLU A 115 -18.32 -3.42 -20.22
C GLU A 115 -19.11 -3.49 -18.90
N VAL A 116 -18.86 -2.58 -17.96
CA VAL A 116 -19.64 -2.45 -16.73
C VAL A 116 -20.77 -1.45 -16.95
N GLY A 117 -21.99 -1.86 -16.63
CA GLY A 117 -23.19 -1.03 -16.75
C GLY A 117 -23.31 0.06 -15.68
N TRP A 118 -22.32 0.95 -15.54
CA TRP A 118 -22.18 1.89 -14.42
C TRP A 118 -23.43 2.75 -14.13
N GLY A 119 -24.15 3.17 -15.18
CA GLY A 119 -25.38 3.96 -15.04
C GLY A 119 -26.60 3.18 -14.54
N ALA A 120 -26.57 1.85 -14.70
CA ALA A 120 -27.63 0.93 -14.29
C ALA A 120 -27.31 0.20 -12.98
N LEU A 121 -26.14 0.43 -12.39
CA LEU A 121 -25.79 -0.11 -11.08
C LEU A 121 -26.80 0.43 -10.04
N ARG A 122 -27.64 -0.47 -9.55
CA ARG A 122 -28.61 -0.26 -8.45
C ARG A 122 -28.36 -1.23 -7.31
N THR A 123 -27.75 -2.37 -7.64
CA THR A 123 -27.31 -3.42 -6.74
C THR A 123 -25.85 -3.71 -7.03
N GLY A 124 -25.16 -4.34 -6.07
CA GLY A 124 -23.76 -4.73 -6.24
C GLY A 124 -23.53 -5.57 -7.50
N GLY A 125 -22.29 -5.57 -8.00
CA GLY A 125 -21.91 -6.26 -9.23
C GLY A 125 -20.49 -6.82 -9.18
N THR A 126 -19.95 -7.17 -10.33
CA THR A 126 -18.55 -7.61 -10.45
C THR A 126 -17.86 -6.86 -11.57
N VAL A 127 -16.58 -6.54 -11.39
CA VAL A 127 -15.73 -6.04 -12.47
C VAL A 127 -15.17 -7.26 -13.21
N PRO A 128 -15.40 -7.41 -14.53
CA PRO A 128 -14.82 -8.49 -15.30
C PRO A 128 -13.28 -8.44 -15.25
N PRO A 129 -12.58 -9.59 -15.28
CA PRO A 129 -11.12 -9.61 -15.23
C PRO A 129 -10.44 -8.74 -16.30
N ALA A 130 -11.03 -8.65 -17.49
CA ALA A 130 -10.54 -7.81 -18.58
C ALA A 130 -10.65 -6.30 -18.29
N GLY A 131 -11.62 -5.89 -17.48
CA GLY A 131 -11.88 -4.49 -17.12
C GLY A 131 -11.07 -3.99 -15.94
N LEU A 132 -10.41 -4.89 -15.21
CA LEU A 132 -9.62 -4.51 -14.03
C LEU A 132 -8.38 -3.66 -14.36
N PRO A 133 -7.50 -4.03 -15.31
CA PRO A 133 -6.34 -3.19 -15.61
C PRO A 133 -6.71 -1.76 -16.05
N PRO A 134 -7.74 -1.55 -16.92
CA PRO A 134 -8.24 -0.20 -17.22
C PRO A 134 -8.83 0.52 -16.00
N LEU A 135 -9.60 -0.17 -15.15
CA LEU A 135 -10.13 0.40 -13.90
C LEU A 135 -9.01 0.93 -13.00
N ARG A 136 -7.98 0.10 -12.74
CA ARG A 136 -6.83 0.46 -11.90
C ARG A 136 -6.06 1.65 -12.47
N ARG A 137 -5.93 1.73 -13.80
CA ARG A 137 -5.29 2.87 -14.46
C ARG A 137 -6.08 4.16 -14.26
N ALA A 138 -7.40 4.13 -14.50
CA ALA A 138 -8.26 5.29 -14.28
C ALA A 138 -8.24 5.73 -12.81
N TRP A 139 -8.31 4.77 -11.88
CA TRP A 139 -8.18 5.00 -10.45
C TRP A 139 -6.84 5.64 -10.09
N SER A 140 -5.72 5.11 -10.59
CA SER A 140 -4.38 5.65 -10.33
C SER A 140 -4.21 7.08 -10.83
N VAL A 141 -4.71 7.40 -12.02
CA VAL A 141 -4.65 8.75 -12.59
C VAL A 141 -5.48 9.73 -11.76
N HIS A 142 -6.68 9.30 -11.35
CA HIS A 142 -7.56 10.09 -10.51
C HIS A 142 -6.95 10.39 -9.15
N LEU A 143 -6.42 9.38 -8.45
CA LEU A 143 -5.77 9.57 -7.16
C LEU A 143 -4.54 10.49 -7.24
N ALA A 144 -3.79 10.45 -8.34
CA ALA A 144 -2.65 11.35 -8.56
C ALA A 144 -3.06 12.83 -8.73
N SER A 145 -4.34 13.10 -9.01
CA SER A 145 -4.89 14.46 -9.10
C SER A 145 -5.38 15.00 -7.75
N LEU A 146 -5.49 14.15 -6.73
CA LEU A 146 -5.96 14.50 -5.39
C LEU A 146 -4.79 14.77 -4.44
N ASP A 147 -5.02 15.62 -3.44
CA ASP A 147 -4.07 15.83 -2.34
C ASP A 147 -4.21 14.72 -1.29
N LEU A 148 -3.58 13.58 -1.55
CA LEU A 148 -3.57 12.43 -0.64
C LEU A 148 -2.43 12.52 0.38
N ALA A 149 -2.29 13.66 1.07
CA ALA A 149 -1.21 13.95 2.03
C ALA A 149 -1.02 12.89 3.16
N HIS A 150 -2.00 12.02 3.35
CA HIS A 150 -2.01 10.97 4.37
C HIS A 150 -1.51 9.61 3.84
N THR A 151 -1.20 9.52 2.55
CA THR A 151 -0.67 8.29 1.92
C THR A 151 0.84 8.37 1.75
N ASP A 152 1.54 7.25 1.95
CA ASP A 152 2.97 7.18 1.71
C ASP A 152 3.25 7.33 0.20
N PRO A 153 3.98 8.38 -0.25
CA PRO A 153 4.27 8.61 -1.66
C PRO A 153 5.15 7.51 -2.28
N LEU A 154 5.75 6.64 -1.47
CA LEU A 154 6.58 5.51 -1.91
C LEU A 154 5.81 4.18 -1.96
N ALA A 155 4.59 4.12 -1.44
CA ALA A 155 3.75 2.94 -1.50
C ALA A 155 2.79 2.98 -2.70
N PRO A 156 2.55 1.86 -3.39
CA PRO A 156 1.48 1.82 -4.38
C PRO A 156 0.15 2.07 -3.68
N LEU A 157 -0.59 3.08 -4.16
CA LEU A 157 -1.88 3.43 -3.58
C LEU A 157 -2.85 2.24 -3.64
N PRO A 158 -3.70 2.05 -2.63
CA PRO A 158 -4.67 0.96 -2.63
C PRO A 158 -5.53 0.96 -3.90
N GLY A 159 -5.75 -0.25 -4.45
CA GLY A 159 -6.46 -0.44 -5.72
C GLY A 159 -5.64 -0.17 -6.99
N THR A 160 -4.43 0.38 -6.92
CA THR A 160 -3.59 0.59 -8.12
C THR A 160 -2.80 -0.65 -8.54
N THR A 161 -2.61 -1.60 -7.64
CA THR A 161 -1.90 -2.87 -7.86
C THR A 161 -2.75 -4.05 -7.40
N ASP A 162 -2.44 -5.26 -7.87
CA ASP A 162 -3.14 -6.48 -7.43
C ASP A 162 -2.88 -6.71 -5.93
N PRO A 163 -3.92 -6.81 -5.08
CA PRO A 163 -3.78 -7.08 -3.66
C PRO A 163 -2.87 -8.27 -3.31
N ARG A 164 -2.77 -9.29 -4.17
CA ARG A 164 -1.86 -10.43 -3.97
C ARG A 164 -0.38 -10.02 -4.04
N VAL A 165 -0.05 -9.00 -4.81
CA VAL A 165 1.31 -8.43 -4.89
C VAL A 165 1.64 -7.63 -3.61
N ARG A 166 0.62 -7.13 -2.90
CA ARG A 166 0.78 -6.39 -1.64
C ARG A 166 1.13 -7.30 -0.45
N SER A 167 0.79 -8.58 -0.51
CA SER A 167 0.89 -9.55 0.61
C SER A 167 2.28 -10.14 0.91
N ALA A 168 3.37 -9.67 0.29
CA ALA A 168 4.67 -10.37 0.38
C ALA A 168 5.70 -9.77 1.36
N ARG A 169 5.38 -8.73 2.15
CA ARG A 169 6.34 -8.23 3.15
C ARG A 169 5.66 -7.85 4.47
N PRO A 170 6.07 -8.45 5.60
CA PRO A 170 5.75 -7.93 6.91
C PRO A 170 6.58 -6.66 7.11
N VAL A 171 6.10 -5.54 6.58
CA VAL A 171 6.55 -4.24 7.02
C VAL A 171 5.66 -3.89 8.21
N ASN A 172 6.27 -3.69 9.37
CA ASN A 172 5.55 -3.51 10.62
C ASN A 172 4.61 -2.28 10.52
N ARG A 173 3.39 -2.37 11.05
CA ARG A 173 2.41 -1.25 11.04
C ARG A 173 3.02 0.06 11.59
N TYR A 174 3.95 -0.07 12.53
CA TYR A 174 4.65 1.06 13.16
C TYR A 174 5.64 1.77 12.24
N GLU A 175 6.17 1.09 11.21
CA GLU A 175 7.08 1.69 10.23
C GLU A 175 6.37 2.68 9.28
N HIS A 176 5.03 2.68 9.30
CA HIS A 176 4.19 3.57 8.48
C HIS A 176 3.35 4.55 9.31
N ASP A 177 3.52 4.59 10.64
CA ASP A 177 2.80 5.55 11.48
C ASP A 177 3.35 6.96 11.24
N ALA A 178 2.53 7.84 10.67
CA ALA A 178 2.90 9.20 10.34
C ALA A 178 3.24 10.05 11.58
N ALA A 179 2.58 9.81 12.72
CA ALA A 179 2.89 10.49 13.97
C ALA A 179 4.21 10.01 14.56
N ALA A 180 4.41 8.69 14.62
CA ALA A 180 5.67 8.09 15.07
C ALA A 180 6.84 8.52 14.18
N ARG A 181 6.64 8.58 12.86
CA ARG A 181 7.62 9.11 11.90
C ARG A 181 8.02 10.54 12.21
N ARG A 182 7.05 11.44 12.48
CA ARG A 182 7.35 12.84 12.80
C ARG A 182 8.21 12.94 14.06
N VAL A 183 7.88 12.18 15.10
CA VAL A 183 8.64 12.15 16.36
C VAL A 183 10.04 11.59 16.14
N CYS A 184 10.15 10.44 15.46
CA CYS A 184 11.41 9.79 15.13
C CYS A 184 12.33 10.74 14.34
N LEU A 185 11.83 11.41 13.30
CA LEU A 185 12.64 12.34 12.50
C LEU A 185 12.96 13.64 13.23
N ALA A 186 12.07 14.13 14.10
CA ALA A 186 12.36 15.29 14.93
C ALA A 186 13.50 15.01 15.92
N PHE A 187 13.59 13.78 16.43
CA PHE A 187 14.64 13.36 17.36
C PHE A 187 15.95 12.96 16.65
N HIS A 188 15.87 12.03 15.69
CA HIS A 188 17.05 11.45 15.01
C HIS A 188 17.56 12.31 13.85
N GLY A 189 16.75 13.26 13.37
CA GLY A 189 17.08 14.12 12.24
C GLY A 189 16.82 13.48 10.86
N GLY A 190 17.15 14.25 9.82
CA GLY A 190 16.94 13.88 8.41
C GLY A 190 18.10 13.12 7.77
N SER A 191 18.84 12.31 8.54
CA SER A 191 19.95 11.49 8.04
C SER A 191 19.67 9.99 8.21
N CYS A 192 20.20 9.17 7.31
CA CYS A 192 20.12 7.71 7.44
C CYS A 192 21.00 7.23 8.60
N ALA A 193 20.41 6.53 9.57
CA ALA A 193 21.14 5.97 10.72
C ALA A 193 22.20 4.92 10.33
N ALA A 194 22.09 4.33 9.13
CA ALA A 194 23.10 3.40 8.62
C ALA A 194 24.19 4.11 7.80
N CYS A 195 23.88 4.61 6.60
CA CYS A 195 24.89 5.16 5.69
C CYS A 195 25.18 6.66 5.86
N GLY A 196 24.45 7.36 6.73
CA GLY A 196 24.65 8.79 6.99
C GLY A 196 24.17 9.72 5.87
N ILE A 197 23.58 9.22 4.79
CA ILE A 197 23.06 10.09 3.72
C ILE A 197 22.01 11.05 4.29
N VAL A 198 22.16 12.33 3.96
CA VAL A 198 21.14 13.36 4.16
C VAL A 198 20.49 13.62 2.80
N PRO A 199 19.28 13.11 2.52
CA PRO A 199 18.70 13.20 1.18
C PRO A 199 18.56 14.62 0.65
N ARG A 200 18.20 15.56 1.52
CA ARG A 200 18.13 16.99 1.17
C ARG A 200 19.45 17.53 0.63
N GLU A 201 20.55 17.19 1.29
CA GLU A 201 21.88 17.66 0.89
C GLU A 201 22.35 16.95 -0.38
N ARG A 202 21.97 15.67 -0.55
CA ARG A 202 22.39 14.88 -1.71
C ARG A 202 21.61 15.16 -2.98
N TYR A 203 20.29 15.36 -2.87
CA TYR A 203 19.35 15.43 -3.99
C TYR A 203 18.64 16.78 -4.13
N GLY A 204 18.76 17.67 -3.13
CA GLY A 204 18.13 18.98 -3.13
C GLY A 204 16.78 19.03 -2.40
N PRO A 205 16.10 20.20 -2.43
CA PRO A 205 14.80 20.39 -1.78
C PRO A 205 13.73 19.44 -2.32
N GLY A 206 12.85 18.94 -1.45
CA GLY A 206 11.81 17.96 -1.76
C GLY A 206 12.23 16.51 -1.46
N ALA A 207 13.53 16.25 -1.28
CA ALA A 207 14.04 14.92 -0.95
C ALA A 207 13.97 14.60 0.55
N GLU A 208 13.56 15.53 1.42
CA GLU A 208 13.48 15.32 2.87
C GLU A 208 12.55 14.15 3.27
N HIS A 209 11.58 13.85 2.41
CA HIS A 209 10.54 12.86 2.69
C HIS A 209 10.95 11.42 2.37
N VAL A 210 12.09 11.20 1.70
CA VAL A 210 12.48 9.87 1.20
C VAL A 210 13.00 8.92 2.28
N LEU A 211 13.29 9.42 3.49
CA LEU A 211 13.69 8.56 4.60
C LEU A 211 12.50 7.70 5.05
N GLN A 212 12.76 6.41 5.13
CA GLN A 212 11.85 5.39 5.64
C GLN A 212 12.14 5.15 7.12
N ILE A 213 11.10 4.77 7.86
CA ILE A 213 11.22 4.45 9.27
C ILE A 213 11.41 2.95 9.42
N HIS A 214 12.42 2.58 10.20
CA HIS A 214 12.76 1.19 10.49
C HIS A 214 12.54 0.90 11.97
N HIS A 215 11.87 -0.21 12.27
CA HIS A 215 11.62 -0.64 13.64
C HIS A 215 12.73 -1.57 14.13
N LEU A 216 13.38 -1.22 15.23
CA LEU A 216 14.54 -1.95 15.77
C LEU A 216 14.15 -3.30 16.41
N LEU A 217 12.92 -3.43 16.92
CA LEU A 217 12.39 -4.64 17.57
C LEU A 217 11.28 -5.29 16.72
N PRO A 218 11.55 -6.27 15.84
CA PRO A 218 10.51 -6.87 15.01
C PRO A 218 9.38 -7.47 15.85
N GLY A 219 8.14 -7.35 15.37
CA GLY A 219 6.88 -7.63 16.09
C GLY A 219 6.66 -9.05 16.62
N ALA A 220 7.65 -9.94 16.60
CA ALA A 220 7.60 -11.27 17.20
C ALA A 220 7.76 -11.25 18.73
N ASP A 221 8.32 -10.18 19.32
CA ASP A 221 8.56 -10.05 20.76
C ASP A 221 7.62 -9.04 21.47
N LEU A 222 6.57 -8.57 20.79
CA LEU A 222 5.63 -7.61 21.37
C LEU A 222 4.50 -8.36 22.08
N SER A 223 4.68 -8.58 23.39
CA SER A 223 3.64 -9.10 24.27
C SER A 223 2.41 -8.18 24.31
N ASP A 224 1.25 -8.71 24.70
CA ASP A 224 0.05 -7.91 25.00
C ASP A 224 0.40 -6.75 25.94
N GLY A 225 0.25 -5.50 25.47
CA GLY A 225 0.53 -4.29 26.23
C GLY A 225 1.75 -3.47 25.80
N TYR A 226 2.45 -3.83 24.71
CA TYR A 226 3.53 -3.00 24.19
C TYR A 226 3.04 -1.67 23.61
N GLU A 227 3.61 -0.56 24.10
CA GLU A 227 3.43 0.78 23.57
C GLU A 227 4.71 1.20 22.83
N LEU A 228 4.57 1.54 21.55
CA LEU A 228 5.67 1.99 20.70
C LEU A 228 6.24 3.31 21.22
N ASP A 229 7.54 3.37 21.49
CA ASP A 229 8.26 4.63 21.68
C ASP A 229 9.01 5.01 20.37
N PRO A 230 8.54 6.03 19.63
CA PRO A 230 9.15 6.43 18.37
C PRO A 230 10.60 6.94 18.49
N VAL A 231 11.06 7.25 19.70
CA VAL A 231 12.43 7.69 19.95
C VAL A 231 13.37 6.50 20.10
N SER A 232 13.00 5.50 20.90
CA SER A 232 13.86 4.34 21.17
C SER A 232 13.71 3.22 20.15
N ASP A 233 12.52 3.04 19.57
CA ASP A 233 12.16 1.83 18.84
C ASP A 233 12.27 2.00 17.33
N LEU A 234 12.34 3.25 16.87
CA LEU A 234 12.36 3.63 15.47
C LEU A 234 13.64 4.37 15.11
N VAL A 235 14.10 4.16 13.87
CA VAL A 235 15.22 4.91 13.29
C VAL A 235 14.97 5.25 11.82
N PRO A 236 15.44 6.42 11.34
CA PRO A 236 15.37 6.75 9.93
C PRO A 236 16.45 6.01 9.13
N LEU A 237 16.05 5.38 8.02
CA LEU A 237 16.94 4.78 7.04
C LEU A 237 16.63 5.30 5.63
N CYS A 238 17.63 5.37 4.76
CA CYS A 238 17.38 5.62 3.34
C CYS A 238 16.73 4.38 2.70
N PRO A 239 16.01 4.53 1.57
CA PRO A 239 15.29 3.41 0.94
C PRO A 239 16.16 2.18 0.67
N THR A 240 17.43 2.39 0.29
CA THR A 240 18.37 1.29 0.07
C THR A 240 18.77 0.59 1.35
N CYS A 241 19.12 1.34 2.41
CA CYS A 241 19.52 0.74 3.70
C CYS A 241 18.33 0.05 4.39
N HIS A 242 17.13 0.63 4.29
CA HIS A 242 15.90 0.01 4.79
C HIS A 242 15.62 -1.30 4.06
N ALA A 243 15.66 -1.31 2.72
CA ALA A 243 15.48 -2.53 1.95
C ALA A 243 16.51 -3.62 2.30
N VAL A 244 17.78 -3.25 2.49
CA VAL A 244 18.84 -4.16 2.95
C VAL A 244 18.53 -4.70 4.35
N ALA A 245 18.06 -3.85 5.28
CA ALA A 245 17.69 -4.28 6.62
C ALA A 245 16.65 -5.41 6.60
N HIS A 246 15.64 -5.29 5.75
CA HIS A 246 14.57 -6.29 5.58
C HIS A 246 14.93 -7.49 4.70
N THR A 247 16.19 -7.64 4.26
CA THR A 247 16.63 -8.89 3.60
C THR A 247 16.82 -10.04 4.59
N ARG A 248 17.00 -9.76 5.89
CA ARG A 248 17.00 -10.79 6.95
C ARG A 248 15.61 -10.96 7.53
N VAL A 249 15.21 -12.22 7.64
CA VAL A 249 13.91 -12.67 8.15
C VAL A 249 14.17 -13.80 9.16
N PRO A 250 13.41 -13.89 10.27
CA PRO A 250 12.30 -13.03 10.69
C PRO A 250 12.74 -11.71 11.33
N VAL A 251 14.00 -11.60 11.74
CA VAL A 251 14.55 -10.42 12.41
C VAL A 251 15.34 -9.57 11.39
N PRO A 252 14.92 -8.33 11.07
CA PRO A 252 15.67 -7.45 10.19
C PRO A 252 17.08 -7.14 10.70
N TYR A 253 17.99 -6.73 9.83
CA TYR A 253 19.30 -6.24 10.26
C TYR A 253 19.18 -4.90 10.98
N THR A 254 19.91 -4.77 12.08
CA THR A 254 20.09 -3.50 12.79
C THR A 254 20.88 -2.51 11.92
N PRO A 255 20.75 -1.19 12.15
CA PRO A 255 21.58 -0.19 11.47
C PRO A 255 23.09 -0.45 11.64
N ALA A 256 23.50 -0.99 12.79
CA ALA A 256 24.89 -1.36 13.04
C ALA A 256 25.37 -2.52 12.16
N GLU A 257 24.51 -3.51 11.90
CA GLU A 257 24.78 -4.60 10.95
C GLU A 257 24.88 -4.07 9.52
N VAL A 258 23.96 -3.20 9.11
CA VAL A 258 24.01 -2.56 7.77
C VAL A 258 25.29 -1.71 7.62
N ARG A 259 25.70 -0.97 8.65
CA ARG A 259 27.00 -0.24 8.65
C ARG A 259 28.19 -1.16 8.44
N ARG A 260 28.20 -2.34 9.05
CA ARG A 260 29.26 -3.33 8.84
C ARG A 260 29.29 -3.86 7.41
N MET A 261 28.12 -4.08 6.80
CA MET A 261 28.02 -4.48 5.39
C MET A 261 28.57 -3.39 4.46
N LEU A 262 28.24 -2.12 4.73
CA LEU A 262 28.76 -0.98 3.97
C LEU A 262 30.29 -0.87 4.07
N ALA A 263 30.84 -1.04 5.27
CA ALA A 263 32.29 -1.01 5.49
C ALA A 263 33.04 -2.15 4.75
N GLY A 264 32.43 -3.34 4.66
CA GLY A 264 32.99 -4.46 3.90
C GLY A 264 32.82 -4.36 2.37
N GLY A 265 31.95 -3.47 1.89
CA GLY A 265 31.73 -3.22 0.46
C GLY A 265 32.60 -2.11 -0.14
N GLN A 266 33.41 -1.42 0.68
CA GLN A 266 34.24 -0.30 0.24
C GLN A 266 35.61 -0.71 -0.35
N ASP A 267 35.90 -2.02 -0.49
CA ASP A 267 37.14 -2.53 -1.09
C ASP A 267 37.11 -2.64 -2.63
N THR A 268 36.06 -2.18 -3.30
CA THR A 268 36.10 -1.94 -4.75
C THR A 268 35.80 -0.48 -5.03
N GLY A 269 36.82 0.22 -5.54
CA GLY A 269 36.90 1.67 -5.65
C GLY A 269 35.67 2.38 -6.22
N GLY A 270 35.54 3.63 -5.76
CA GLY A 270 34.71 4.73 -6.26
C GLY A 270 33.58 4.38 -7.22
N PHE A 271 32.34 4.71 -6.82
CA PHE A 271 31.14 4.81 -7.65
C PHE A 271 31.47 5.13 -9.13
N ALA A 272 31.66 4.08 -9.93
CA ALA A 272 31.54 4.18 -11.36
C ALA A 272 30.03 4.24 -11.61
N PRO A 273 29.52 5.24 -12.36
CA PRO A 273 28.12 5.27 -12.71
C PRO A 273 27.75 3.94 -13.38
N PRO A 274 26.49 3.45 -13.25
CA PRO A 274 26.08 2.27 -13.97
C PRO A 274 26.35 2.53 -15.45
N ALA A 275 27.33 1.83 -16.02
CA ALA A 275 27.50 1.78 -17.46
C ALA A 275 26.14 1.32 -17.98
N ALA A 276 25.51 2.17 -18.81
CA ALA A 276 24.22 1.92 -19.42
C ALA A 276 24.13 0.43 -19.80
N GLY A 277 23.02 -0.22 -19.42
CA GLY A 277 22.78 -1.62 -19.79
C GLY A 277 23.07 -1.82 -21.27
N PRO A 278 23.56 -3.00 -21.67
CA PRO A 278 24.11 -3.19 -23.00
C PRO A 278 23.07 -2.80 -24.06
N VAL A 279 23.35 -1.69 -24.76
CA VAL A 279 22.68 -1.35 -26.00
C VAL A 279 22.96 -2.50 -26.97
N PRO A 280 21.98 -2.99 -27.74
CA PRO A 280 22.20 -4.05 -28.72
C PRO A 280 23.46 -3.77 -29.57
N GLY A 281 24.46 -4.68 -29.52
CA GLY A 281 25.75 -4.55 -30.20
C GLY A 281 26.95 -4.12 -29.34
N SER A 282 26.80 -3.98 -28.02
CA SER A 282 27.91 -3.67 -27.11
C SER A 282 28.67 -4.91 -26.62
N VAL A 283 30.00 -4.76 -26.42
CA VAL A 283 30.86 -5.81 -25.82
C VAL A 283 30.56 -5.88 -24.32
N VAL A 284 30.03 -7.02 -23.86
CA VAL A 284 29.69 -7.26 -22.46
C VAL A 284 30.93 -7.52 -21.61
N ASN A 285 30.99 -6.95 -20.41
CA ASN A 285 32.04 -7.26 -19.44
C ASN A 285 31.71 -8.54 -18.65
N ALA A 286 32.68 -9.08 -17.90
CA ALA A 286 32.54 -10.35 -17.18
C ALA A 286 31.37 -10.37 -16.18
N HIS A 287 31.11 -9.25 -15.49
CA HIS A 287 29.98 -9.13 -14.56
C HIS A 287 28.63 -9.15 -15.29
N GLN A 288 28.55 -8.49 -16.45
CA GLN A 288 27.36 -8.50 -17.30
C GLN A 288 27.13 -9.88 -17.92
N GLN A 289 28.19 -10.59 -18.30
CA GLN A 289 28.11 -11.97 -18.77
C GLN A 289 27.56 -12.91 -17.68
N GLN A 290 28.05 -12.81 -16.45
CA GLN A 290 27.54 -13.59 -15.31
C GLN A 290 26.06 -13.28 -15.05
N SER A 291 25.68 -12.00 -15.09
CA SER A 291 24.28 -11.57 -14.92
C SER A 291 23.35 -12.14 -16.01
N LEU A 292 23.83 -12.26 -17.25
CA LEU A 292 23.09 -12.88 -18.36
C LEU A 292 22.92 -14.39 -18.15
N GLU A 293 23.96 -15.08 -17.69
CA GLU A 293 23.90 -16.51 -17.38
C GLU A 293 22.93 -16.81 -16.24
N ASP A 294 22.93 -15.98 -15.18
CA ASP A 294 22.02 -16.14 -14.06
C ASP A 294 20.57 -15.84 -14.47
N ALA A 295 20.35 -14.81 -15.29
CA ALA A 295 19.04 -14.55 -15.89
C ALA A 295 18.56 -15.70 -16.80
N ALA A 296 19.47 -16.35 -17.55
CA ALA A 296 19.15 -17.49 -18.39
C ALA A 296 18.77 -18.73 -17.55
N LYS A 297 19.51 -19.01 -16.47
CA LYS A 297 19.18 -20.08 -15.51
C LYS A 297 17.79 -19.88 -14.91
N LEU A 298 17.47 -18.64 -14.50
CA LEU A 298 16.16 -18.31 -13.93
C LEU A 298 15.00 -18.42 -14.93
N ARG A 299 15.25 -18.20 -16.23
CA ARG A 299 14.24 -18.38 -17.29
C ARG A 299 13.97 -19.86 -17.63
N GLY A 300 14.93 -20.74 -17.38
CA GLY A 300 14.81 -22.19 -17.58
C GLY A 300 14.12 -22.95 -16.44
N LEU A 301 13.76 -22.27 -15.35
CA LEU A 301 13.03 -22.83 -14.21
C LEU A 301 11.49 -22.75 -14.36
N ARG A 302 10.98 -22.65 -15.59
CA ARG A 302 9.55 -22.68 -15.91
C ARG A 302 9.08 -24.06 -16.32
#